data_AF-E1RJB3-F1
#
_entry.id   AF-E1RJB3-F1
#
_cell.length_a   1.000
_cell.length_b   1.000
_cell.length_c   1.000
_cell.angle_alpha   90.00
_cell.angle_beta   90.00
_cell.angle_gamma   90.00
#
_symmetry.space_group_name_H-M   'P 1'
#
loop_
_entity.id
_entity.type
_entity.pdbx_description
1 polymer ?
#
loop_
_entity_poly.entity_id
_entity_poly.type
_entity_poly.pdbx_seq_one_letter_code
_entity_poly.pdbx_strand_id
1 'polypeptide(L)'
;MITCTASAQIIEEKNGYIVRSGYDVEEETGVLSMNSLASSLYSIRQGDINYHSNYVSSGKTLITYDVDWGDSDNDLGLQVVTPDGTYLGYYHDSIDGSTDGRIYLEISNPGDLSSGSWKGRVRGYSVSGTEYYDWEVIAA
;
A
#
# COMPACT_ATOMS: atom_id res chain seq x y z
N MET A 1 -29.84 2.71 -7.89
CA MET A 1 -29.28 1.87 -6.82
C MET A 1 -28.20 1.04 -7.49
N ILE A 2 -26.94 1.46 -7.40
CA ILE A 2 -25.80 0.69 -7.91
C ILE A 2 -25.04 0.27 -6.66
N THR A 3 -25.05 -1.02 -6.36
CA THR A 3 -24.18 -1.61 -5.36
C THR A 3 -22.85 -1.89 -6.05
N CYS A 4 -21.85 -1.02 -5.89
CA CYS A 4 -20.47 -1.39 -6.14
C CYS A 4 -20.02 -2.28 -4.98
N THR A 5 -20.18 -3.60 -5.12
CA THR A 5 -19.40 -4.51 -4.29
C THR A 5 -18.05 -4.64 -4.99
N ALA A 6 -17.09 -3.82 -4.58
CA ALA A 6 -15.72 -4.03 -5.00
C ALA A 6 -15.16 -5.24 -4.21
N SER A 7 -14.60 -6.26 -4.91
CA SER A 7 -14.08 -7.52 -4.33
C SER A 7 -12.62 -7.77 -4.72
N ALA A 8 -11.73 -8.16 -3.80
CA ALA A 8 -10.31 -7.74 -3.87
C ALA A 8 -9.69 -8.27 -5.15
N GLN A 9 -9.19 -7.38 -5.99
CA GLN A 9 -8.76 -7.78 -7.33
C GLN A 9 -7.32 -8.30 -7.25
N ILE A 10 -7.08 -9.47 -7.85
CA ILE A 10 -5.71 -9.96 -8.04
C ILE A 10 -5.02 -9.04 -9.05
N ILE A 11 -3.96 -8.37 -8.60
CA ILE A 11 -3.13 -7.48 -9.41
C ILE A 11 -2.00 -8.29 -10.06
N GLU A 12 -1.30 -9.11 -9.27
CA GLU A 12 -0.14 -9.88 -9.72
C GLU A 12 0.00 -11.19 -8.95
N GLU A 13 0.46 -12.23 -9.64
CA GLU A 13 0.96 -13.47 -9.03
C GLU A 13 2.43 -13.66 -9.42
N LYS A 14 3.31 -13.80 -8.42
CA LYS A 14 4.75 -13.87 -8.65
C LYS A 14 5.45 -14.66 -7.57
N ASN A 15 6.23 -15.67 -7.96
CA ASN A 15 7.03 -16.50 -7.05
C ASN A 15 6.24 -17.04 -5.83
N GLY A 16 4.96 -17.39 -6.03
CA GLY A 16 4.07 -17.88 -4.97
C GLY A 16 3.37 -16.80 -4.14
N TYR A 17 3.75 -15.53 -4.33
CA TYR A 17 3.02 -14.40 -3.76
C TYR A 17 1.84 -14.02 -4.65
N ILE A 18 0.72 -13.71 -4.00
CA ILE A 18 -0.48 -13.17 -4.64
C ILE A 18 -0.69 -11.77 -4.09
N VAL A 19 -0.67 -10.78 -4.98
CA VAL A 19 -0.87 -9.37 -4.67
C VAL A 19 -2.29 -8.98 -5.07
N ARG A 20 -3.01 -8.38 -4.14
CA ARG A 20 -4.35 -7.86 -4.35
C ARG A 20 -4.43 -6.37 -4.04
N SER A 21 -5.33 -5.68 -4.75
CA SER A 21 -5.84 -4.41 -4.26
C SER A 21 -6.66 -4.69 -3.01
N GLY A 22 -6.42 -3.93 -1.94
CA GLY A 22 -7.37 -3.87 -0.86
C GLY A 22 -8.53 -2.93 -1.21
N TYR A 23 -9.46 -2.75 -0.28
CA TYR A 23 -10.54 -1.77 -0.44
C TYR A 23 -10.59 -0.76 0.67
N ASP A 24 -10.93 0.43 0.24
CA ASP A 24 -11.73 1.34 1.04
C ASP A 24 -13.13 0.74 1.17
N VAL A 25 -13.38 0.11 2.32
CA VAL A 25 -14.77 0.10 2.79
C VAL A 25 -15.04 1.58 3.06
N GLU A 26 -15.71 2.27 2.15
CA GLU A 26 -16.41 3.50 2.52
C GLU A 26 -17.30 3.13 3.69
N GLU A 27 -16.81 3.38 4.92
CA GLU A 27 -17.62 3.21 6.10
C GLU A 27 -18.78 4.20 5.94
N GLU A 28 -19.97 3.68 5.60
CA GLU A 28 -21.24 4.40 5.78
C GLU A 28 -21.48 4.80 7.25
N THR A 29 -20.58 4.45 8.15
CA THR A 29 -20.48 5.05 9.47
C THR A 29 -19.50 6.21 9.38
N GLY A 30 -19.97 7.45 9.60
CA GLY A 30 -19.13 8.65 9.70
C GLY A 30 -18.14 8.65 10.87
N VAL A 31 -17.38 7.57 11.03
CA VAL A 31 -16.19 7.46 11.81
C VAL A 31 -15.11 8.05 10.92
N LEU A 32 -14.56 9.19 11.33
CA LEU A 32 -13.33 9.68 10.74
C LEU A 32 -12.33 8.52 10.80
N SER A 33 -11.78 8.12 9.65
CA SER A 33 -10.61 7.23 9.64
C SER A 33 -9.67 7.75 10.71
N MET A 34 -9.23 6.91 11.65
CA MET A 34 -8.30 7.35 12.70
C MET A 34 -7.01 7.93 12.10
N ASN A 35 -6.72 7.62 10.82
CA ASN A 35 -5.65 8.20 10.01
C ASN A 35 -5.85 9.70 9.74
N SER A 36 -7.10 10.19 9.62
CA SER A 36 -7.41 11.62 9.43
C SER A 36 -7.09 12.50 10.66
N LEU A 37 -6.78 11.88 11.81
CA LEU A 37 -6.38 12.58 13.04
C LEU A 37 -4.89 12.40 13.36
N ALA A 38 -4.17 11.57 12.61
CA ALA A 38 -2.73 11.44 12.70
C ALA A 38 -2.07 12.57 11.89
N SER A 39 -0.99 13.16 12.42
CA SER A 39 -0.15 14.03 11.61
C SER A 39 0.63 13.13 10.66
N SER A 40 0.48 13.36 9.35
CA SER A 40 1.26 12.65 8.34
C SER A 40 2.74 12.65 8.71
N LEU A 41 3.33 11.46 8.80
CA LEU A 41 4.65 11.28 9.39
C LEU A 41 5.81 11.58 8.43
N TYR A 42 5.54 11.50 7.13
CA TYR A 42 6.55 11.63 6.09
C TYR A 42 6.20 12.72 5.09
N SER A 43 7.22 13.25 4.42
CA SER A 43 7.04 14.16 3.30
C SER A 43 7.84 13.68 2.10
N ILE A 44 7.38 14.04 0.90
CA ILE A 44 8.00 13.63 -0.35
C ILE A 44 7.76 14.68 -1.43
N ARG A 45 8.74 14.86 -2.33
CA ARG A 45 8.61 15.74 -3.50
C ARG A 45 8.74 14.94 -4.78
N GLN A 46 8.50 15.61 -5.91
CA GLN A 46 8.68 15.04 -7.23
C GLN A 46 10.04 14.33 -7.38
N GLY A 47 9.99 13.03 -7.66
CA GLY A 47 11.15 12.19 -7.93
C GLY A 47 11.89 11.69 -6.68
N ASP A 48 11.58 12.19 -5.49
CA ASP A 48 12.18 11.72 -4.24
C ASP A 48 11.78 10.26 -3.97
N ILE A 49 12.62 9.55 -3.20
CA ILE A 49 12.38 8.17 -2.79
C ILE A 49 12.60 8.06 -1.28
N ASN A 50 11.56 7.65 -0.57
CA ASN A 50 11.61 7.26 0.83
C ASN A 50 11.68 5.74 0.96
N TYR A 51 12.63 5.25 1.75
CA TYR A 51 12.86 3.83 1.97
C TYR A 51 12.29 3.39 3.31
N HIS A 52 11.48 2.34 3.28
CA HIS A 52 10.85 1.74 4.45
C HIS A 52 11.24 0.27 4.57
N SER A 53 11.24 -0.24 5.80
CA SER A 53 11.51 -1.65 6.09
C SER A 53 10.64 -2.12 7.23
N ASN A 54 9.98 -3.26 7.05
CA ASN A 54 9.20 -3.92 8.09
C ASN A 54 9.67 -5.35 8.27
N TYR A 55 9.85 -5.78 9.51
CA TYR A 55 10.23 -7.15 9.81
C TYR A 55 9.00 -8.04 9.92
N VAL A 56 8.98 -9.12 9.15
CA VAL A 56 7.94 -10.16 9.21
C VAL A 56 8.53 -11.39 9.89
N SER A 57 7.90 -11.84 10.97
CA SER A 57 8.26 -13.11 11.63
C SER A 57 7.78 -14.32 10.81
N SER A 58 8.35 -15.50 11.06
CA SER A 58 7.86 -16.75 10.47
C SER A 58 6.39 -17.04 10.82
N GLY A 59 5.70 -17.82 9.96
CA GLY A 59 4.32 -18.26 10.18
C GLY A 59 3.26 -17.21 9.85
N LYS A 60 3.66 -16.12 9.20
CA LYS A 60 2.77 -15.08 8.68
C LYS A 60 2.39 -15.42 7.25
N THR A 61 1.14 -15.17 6.87
CA THR A 61 0.64 -15.53 5.53
C THR A 61 0.13 -14.32 4.76
N LEU A 62 -0.06 -13.19 5.44
CA LEU A 62 -0.54 -11.94 4.88
C LEU A 62 0.29 -10.76 5.40
N ILE A 63 0.60 -9.82 4.51
CA ILE A 63 1.14 -8.51 4.83
C ILE A 63 0.35 -7.47 4.05
N THR A 64 -0.05 -6.41 4.75
CA THR A 64 -0.76 -5.27 4.16
C THR A 64 0.15 -4.06 4.12
N TYR A 65 0.00 -3.24 3.09
CA TYR A 65 0.62 -1.93 2.97
C TYR A 65 -0.47 -0.90 2.79
N ASP A 66 -0.41 0.16 3.57
CA ASP A 66 -1.27 1.33 3.46
C ASP A 66 -0.39 2.57 3.34
N VAL A 67 -0.45 3.20 2.17
CA VAL A 67 0.24 4.46 1.86
C VAL A 67 -0.82 5.48 1.52
N ASP A 68 -1.08 6.40 2.44
CA ASP A 68 -2.19 7.35 2.35
C ASP A 68 -1.64 8.78 2.34
N TRP A 69 -1.93 9.53 1.29
CA TRP A 69 -1.62 10.95 1.16
C TRP A 69 -2.88 11.81 0.94
N GLY A 70 -4.02 11.21 0.60
CA GLY A 70 -5.34 11.84 0.53
C GLY A 70 -5.52 12.95 -0.52
N ASP A 71 -4.46 13.33 -1.25
CA ASP A 71 -4.50 14.30 -2.34
C ASP A 71 -4.45 13.59 -3.70
N SER A 72 -5.61 13.44 -4.34
CA SER A 72 -5.75 12.82 -5.66
C SER A 72 -5.10 13.61 -6.81
N ASP A 73 -4.70 14.88 -6.59
CA ASP A 73 -3.97 15.65 -7.60
C ASP A 73 -2.49 15.22 -7.70
N ASN A 74 -1.99 14.54 -6.66
CA ASN A 74 -0.66 13.96 -6.61
C ASN A 74 -0.72 12.43 -6.70
N ASP A 75 0.34 11.83 -7.23
CA ASP A 75 0.50 10.38 -7.33
C ASP A 75 1.84 9.95 -6.72
N LEU A 76 1.74 9.02 -5.77
CA LEU A 76 2.88 8.32 -5.20
C LEU A 76 2.93 6.91 -5.78
N GLY A 77 4.13 6.35 -5.92
CA GLY A 77 4.30 4.96 -6.35
C GLY A 77 5.02 4.13 -5.29
N LEU A 78 4.52 2.91 -5.04
CA LEU A 78 5.06 1.98 -4.07
C LEU A 78 5.74 0.79 -4.76
N GLN A 79 7.03 0.60 -4.53
CA GLN A 79 7.75 -0.64 -4.86
C GLN A 79 7.88 -1.54 -3.62
N VAL A 80 7.57 -2.83 -3.77
CA VAL A 80 7.73 -3.84 -2.72
C VAL A 80 8.75 -4.90 -3.13
N VAL A 81 9.68 -5.21 -2.22
CA VAL A 81 10.68 -6.27 -2.37
C VAL A 81 10.68 -7.16 -1.14
N THR A 82 10.59 -8.47 -1.35
CA THR A 82 10.61 -9.49 -0.29
C THR A 82 12.01 -9.64 0.32
N PRO A 83 12.13 -10.30 1.50
CA PRO A 83 13.43 -10.62 2.10
C PRO A 83 14.33 -11.50 1.22
N ASP A 84 13.73 -12.38 0.41
CA ASP A 84 14.43 -13.25 -0.54
C ASP A 84 14.92 -12.51 -1.81
N GLY A 85 14.60 -11.21 -1.95
CA GLY A 85 15.02 -10.38 -3.07
C GLY A 85 14.04 -10.36 -4.24
N THR A 86 12.90 -11.06 -4.15
CA THR A 86 11.83 -10.98 -5.15
C THR A 86 11.24 -9.57 -5.19
N TYR A 87 11.35 -8.92 -6.35
CA TYR A 87 10.64 -7.67 -6.65
C TYR A 87 9.19 -7.99 -7.03
N LEU A 88 8.24 -7.59 -6.19
CA LEU A 88 6.83 -7.92 -6.40
C LEU A 88 6.20 -7.02 -7.46
N GLY A 89 6.38 -5.70 -7.38
CA GLY A 89 5.79 -4.79 -8.36
C GLY A 89 6.02 -3.32 -8.01
N TYR A 90 5.50 -2.43 -8.86
CA TYR A 90 5.41 -0.99 -8.63
C TYR A 90 3.95 -0.58 -8.78
N TYR A 91 3.34 -0.15 -7.69
CA TYR A 91 1.92 0.06 -7.54
C TYR A 91 1.61 1.55 -7.39
N HIS A 92 0.44 1.95 -7.88
CA HIS A 92 -0.08 3.31 -7.89
C HIS A 92 -1.49 3.31 -7.30
N ASP A 93 -2.01 4.49 -6.97
CA ASP A 93 -3.36 4.72 -6.45
C ASP A 93 -4.45 3.91 -7.21
N SER A 94 -4.40 3.97 -8.55
CA SER A 94 -5.34 3.29 -9.48
C SER A 94 -5.54 1.78 -9.38
N ILE A 95 -4.81 1.07 -8.50
CA ILE A 95 -4.84 -0.40 -8.43
C ILE A 95 -6.18 -0.97 -7.94
N ASP A 96 -6.95 -0.22 -7.17
CA ASP A 96 -8.27 -0.61 -6.67
C ASP A 96 -9.42 -0.08 -7.55
N GLY A 97 -9.08 0.67 -8.61
CA GLY A 97 -10.01 1.28 -9.55
C GLY A 97 -10.39 2.73 -9.21
N SER A 98 -9.85 3.29 -8.13
CA SER A 98 -10.06 4.68 -7.68
C SER A 98 -8.80 5.54 -7.84
N THR A 99 -8.92 6.85 -7.65
CA THR A 99 -7.77 7.75 -7.55
C THR A 99 -8.10 8.74 -6.44
N ASP A 100 -7.83 8.32 -5.21
CA ASP A 100 -8.24 8.99 -3.97
C ASP A 100 -7.06 9.36 -3.07
N GLY A 101 -5.84 9.14 -3.54
CA GLY A 101 -4.62 9.44 -2.81
C GLY A 101 -4.21 8.33 -1.85
N ARG A 102 -4.50 7.05 -2.17
CA ARG A 102 -4.14 5.92 -1.32
C ARG A 102 -3.68 4.70 -2.12
N ILE A 103 -2.69 3.98 -1.58
CA ILE A 103 -2.33 2.64 -2.06
C ILE A 103 -2.58 1.67 -0.92
N TYR A 104 -3.63 0.86 -1.04
CA TYR A 104 -3.90 -0.24 -0.12
C TYR A 104 -3.65 -1.60 -0.81
N LEU A 105 -2.64 -2.33 -0.33
CA LEU A 105 -2.21 -3.61 -0.91
C LEU A 105 -2.30 -4.74 0.09
N GLU A 106 -2.78 -5.89 -0.37
CA GLU A 106 -2.71 -7.16 0.34
C GLU A 106 -1.75 -8.10 -0.39
N ILE A 107 -0.72 -8.58 0.30
CA ILE A 107 0.24 -9.53 -0.25
C ILE A 107 0.18 -10.80 0.58
N SER A 108 -0.17 -11.91 -0.07
CA SER A 108 -0.32 -13.20 0.59
C SER A 108 0.58 -14.26 -0.04
N ASN A 109 0.95 -15.27 0.73
CA ASN A 109 1.61 -16.48 0.23
C ASN A 109 1.02 -17.72 0.93
N PRO A 110 0.45 -18.69 0.18
CA PRO A 110 -0.13 -19.90 0.78
C PRO A 110 0.87 -20.77 1.56
N GLY A 111 2.17 -20.64 1.28
CA GLY A 111 3.25 -21.40 1.92
C GLY A 111 4.01 -20.63 2.99
N ASP A 112 3.42 -19.56 3.53
CA ASP A 112 4.00 -18.51 4.37
C ASP A 112 4.72 -17.41 3.59
N LEU A 113 4.62 -16.18 4.13
CA LEU A 113 5.49 -15.08 3.75
C LEU A 113 6.92 -15.40 4.15
N SER A 114 7.86 -15.00 3.31
CA SER A 114 9.28 -15.02 3.68
C SER A 114 9.49 -14.20 4.95
N SER A 115 10.04 -14.85 5.98
CA SER A 115 10.45 -14.17 7.21
C SER A 115 11.65 -13.28 6.94
N GLY A 116 11.66 -12.07 7.49
CA GLY A 116 12.77 -11.13 7.37
C GLY A 116 12.31 -9.70 7.08
N SER A 117 13.25 -8.87 6.64
CA SER A 117 13.01 -7.47 6.32
C SER A 117 12.40 -7.33 4.92
N TRP A 118 11.12 -7.00 4.88
CA TRP A 118 10.40 -6.60 3.68
C TRP A 118 10.65 -5.12 3.42
N LYS A 119 10.96 -4.75 2.18
CA LYS A 119 11.35 -3.40 1.80
C LYS A 119 10.24 -2.73 0.99
N GLY A 120 9.82 -1.56 1.44
CA GLY A 120 8.95 -0.63 0.73
C GLY A 120 9.73 0.56 0.22
N ARG A 121 9.45 1.01 -1.00
CA ARG A 121 10.01 2.26 -1.54
C ARG A 121 8.88 3.12 -2.07
N VAL A 122 8.61 4.22 -1.38
CA VAL A 122 7.63 5.21 -1.80
C VAL A 122 8.36 6.26 -2.63
N ARG A 123 7.87 6.51 -3.85
CA ARG A 123 8.44 7.51 -4.77
C ARG A 123 7.39 8.56 -5.08
N GLY A 124 7.77 9.83 -5.03
CA GLY A 124 6.94 10.93 -5.53
C GLY A 124 6.86 10.85 -7.05
N TYR A 125 5.83 10.19 -7.58
CA TYR A 125 5.74 9.85 -9.00
C TYR A 125 5.31 11.05 -9.82
N SER A 126 4.22 11.70 -9.43
CA SER A 126 3.73 12.98 -9.95
C SER A 126 3.30 13.84 -8.77
N VAL A 127 4.17 14.75 -8.32
CA VAL A 127 3.92 15.55 -7.10
C VAL A 127 4.17 17.02 -7.36
N SER A 128 3.18 17.85 -7.11
CA SER A 128 3.32 19.30 -7.12
C SER A 128 3.72 19.80 -5.73
N GLY A 129 4.89 20.43 -5.61
CA GLY A 129 5.34 20.99 -4.34
C GLY A 129 5.85 19.92 -3.37
N THR A 130 5.19 19.76 -2.22
CA THR A 130 5.55 18.79 -1.18
C THR A 130 4.28 18.09 -0.74
N GLU A 131 4.28 16.77 -0.87
CA GLU A 131 3.22 15.90 -0.40
C GLU A 131 3.58 15.34 0.97
N TYR A 132 2.57 15.11 1.81
CA TYR A 132 2.70 14.41 3.07
C TYR A 132 1.94 13.09 3.00
N TYR A 133 2.46 12.05 3.63
CA TYR A 133 1.82 10.75 3.60
C TYR A 133 2.07 9.96 4.89
N ASP A 134 1.16 9.04 5.14
CA ASP A 134 1.26 8.01 6.17
C ASP A 134 1.66 6.67 5.58
N TRP A 135 2.36 5.89 6.40
CA TRP A 135 2.89 4.58 6.04
C TRP A 135 2.54 3.60 7.15
N GLU A 136 1.65 2.67 6.87
CA GLU A 136 1.30 1.59 7.77
C GLU A 136 1.50 0.22 7.10
N VAL A 137 2.03 -0.73 7.88
CA VAL A 137 2.26 -2.10 7.44
C VAL A 137 1.93 -3.07 8.56
N ILE A 138 1.06 -4.02 8.27
CA ILE A 138 0.61 -5.04 9.22
C ILE A 138 0.83 -6.43 8.63
N ALA A 139 1.48 -7.32 9.39
CA ALA A 139 1.68 -8.72 9.02
C ALA A 139 0.91 -9.68 9.93
N ALA A 140 0.06 -10.53 9.34
CA ALA A 140 -0.86 -11.43 10.02
C ALA A 140 -0.53 -12.92 9.81
#